data_AF-A0A9X8P5U5-F1
#
_entry.id   AF-A0A9X8P5U5-F1
#
_cell.length_a   1.000
_cell.length_b   1.000
_cell.length_c   1.000
_cell.angle_alpha   90.00
_cell.angle_beta   90.00
_cell.angle_gamma   90.00
#
_symmetry.space_group_name_H-M   'P 1'
#
loop_
_entity.id
_entity.type
_entity.pdbx_description
1 polymer ?
#
loop_
_entity_poly.entity_id
_entity_poly.type
_entity_poly.pdbx_seq_one_letter_code
_entity_poly.pdbx_strand_id
1 'polypeptide(L)'
;MNIAFTAFFILLLVLPGFLYLSKYDKKENISLEKKSLDASSAQAFFVALIMHIIAISLAHVILNKTIDYKIVFKILVNDKLIPSEVDSVTSSVNWISIYFIFIFLLSYFSGIIMQWLRFKFNPNKESCYSFNLPWYYELNGIVEKDSPIPDMIKITCMLDSNNKTYLYSGILEDFYLNPDGSLDRVVISNVERRMLKDNINLKLTSNLNSDKLIIKYCEIKNIAIKRIFISNN
;
A
#
# COMPACT_ATOMS: atom_id res chain seq x y z
N MET A 1 -10.75 15.04 -37.07
CA MET A 1 -10.94 13.77 -36.34
C MET A 1 -9.68 13.55 -35.53
N ASN A 2 -9.69 13.82 -34.22
CA ASN A 2 -8.46 13.67 -33.42
C ASN A 2 -8.76 12.93 -32.11
N ILE A 3 -9.15 11.66 -32.26
CA ILE A 3 -9.43 10.73 -31.16
C ILE A 3 -8.28 10.69 -30.13
N ALA A 4 -7.05 10.89 -30.59
CA ALA A 4 -5.87 10.97 -29.72
C ALA A 4 -5.97 12.12 -28.70
N PHE A 5 -6.50 13.28 -29.10
CA PHE A 5 -6.65 14.42 -28.20
C PHE A 5 -7.69 14.16 -27.11
N THR A 6 -8.86 13.64 -27.48
CA THR A 6 -9.90 13.25 -26.52
C THR A 6 -9.41 12.18 -25.56
N ALA A 7 -8.71 11.16 -26.05
CA ALA A 7 -8.13 10.12 -25.21
C ALA A 7 -7.08 10.67 -24.23
N PHE A 8 -6.20 11.56 -24.69
CA PHE A 8 -5.22 12.23 -23.85
C PHE A 8 -5.88 13.12 -22.78
N PHE A 9 -6.96 13.83 -23.15
CA PHE A 9 -7.71 14.65 -22.23
C PHE A 9 -8.41 13.82 -21.14
N ILE A 10 -9.04 12.69 -21.52
CA ILE A 10 -9.60 11.73 -20.56
C ILE A 10 -8.50 11.19 -19.64
N LEU A 11 -7.34 10.83 -20.18
CA LEU A 11 -6.22 10.37 -19.37
C LEU A 11 -5.79 11.43 -18.34
N LEU A 12 -5.67 12.69 -18.74
CA LEU A 12 -5.36 13.79 -17.82
C LEU A 12 -6.40 13.96 -16.71
N LEU A 13 -7.69 13.74 -17.01
CA LEU A 13 -8.76 13.80 -16.02
C LEU A 13 -8.73 12.62 -15.04
N VAL A 14 -8.28 11.43 -15.46
CA VAL A 14 -8.26 10.24 -14.59
C VAL A 14 -6.94 10.11 -13.80
N LEU A 15 -5.84 10.65 -14.33
CA LEU A 15 -4.50 10.57 -13.74
C LEU A 15 -4.41 11.00 -12.26
N PRO A 16 -5.09 12.04 -11.77
CA PRO A 16 -5.04 12.44 -10.36
C PRO A 16 -5.48 11.30 -9.43
N GLY A 17 -6.48 10.52 -9.83
CA GLY A 17 -6.95 9.36 -9.08
C GLY A 17 -5.90 8.26 -8.95
N PHE A 18 -5.18 7.97 -10.04
CA PHE A 18 -4.06 7.02 -10.00
C PHE A 18 -2.91 7.53 -9.14
N LEU A 19 -2.59 8.83 -9.21
CA LEU A 19 -1.57 9.45 -8.36
C LEU A 19 -1.93 9.31 -6.87
N TYR A 20 -3.18 9.61 -6.51
CA TYR A 20 -3.68 9.42 -5.15
C TYR A 20 -3.51 7.96 -4.71
N LEU A 21 -4.04 7.00 -5.47
CA LEU A 21 -3.98 5.59 -5.11
C LEU A 21 -2.55 5.07 -5.01
N SER A 22 -1.64 5.54 -5.88
CA SER A 22 -0.23 5.16 -5.84
C SER A 22 0.47 5.55 -4.53
N LYS A 23 -0.01 6.60 -3.86
CA LYS A 23 0.52 7.06 -2.57
C LYS A 23 -0.29 6.58 -1.38
N TYR A 24 -1.59 6.43 -1.55
CA TYR A 24 -2.49 5.96 -0.51
C TYR A 24 -2.32 4.46 -0.22
N ASP A 25 -2.32 3.62 -1.27
CA ASP A 25 -2.25 2.17 -1.10
C ASP A 25 -0.83 1.74 -0.70
N LYS A 26 -0.72 1.13 0.48
CA LYS A 26 0.46 0.37 0.87
C LYS A 26 0.24 -1.08 0.47
N LYS A 27 1.23 -1.71 -0.17
CA LYS A 27 1.11 -3.07 -0.71
C LYS A 27 2.11 -4.00 -0.02
N GLU A 28 1.58 -5.06 0.56
CA GLU A 28 2.27 -6.33 0.70
C GLU A 28 1.74 -7.25 -0.40
N ASN A 29 2.60 -8.04 -1.03
CA ASN A 29 2.17 -8.97 -2.06
C ASN A 29 1.49 -10.16 -1.38
N ILE A 30 0.17 -10.09 -1.27
CA ILE A 30 -0.63 -11.25 -0.95
C ILE A 30 -1.05 -11.79 -2.31
N SER A 31 -0.36 -12.83 -2.75
CA SER A 31 -0.57 -13.49 -4.05
C SER A 31 -1.99 -14.06 -4.25
N LEU A 32 -2.90 -13.88 -3.29
CA LEU A 32 -4.26 -14.41 -3.29
C LEU A 32 -5.32 -13.41 -3.78
N GLU A 33 -5.07 -12.10 -3.78
CA GLU A 33 -6.01 -11.11 -4.32
C GLU A 33 -5.26 -9.97 -5.01
N LYS A 34 -4.80 -10.20 -6.24
CA LYS A 34 -4.58 -9.06 -7.15
C LYS A 34 -5.96 -8.42 -7.36
N LYS A 35 -6.21 -7.24 -6.77
CA LYS A 35 -7.33 -6.38 -7.21
C LYS A 35 -7.30 -6.41 -8.74
N SER A 36 -8.40 -6.82 -9.36
CA SER A 36 -8.49 -6.81 -10.82
C SER A 36 -8.15 -5.41 -11.32
N LEU A 37 -7.51 -5.34 -12.48
CA LEU A 37 -7.15 -4.07 -13.11
C LEU A 37 -8.39 -3.13 -13.15
N ASP A 38 -9.56 -3.71 -13.44
CA ASP A 38 -10.86 -3.05 -13.46
C ASP A 38 -11.25 -2.39 -12.13
N ALA A 39 -11.08 -3.09 -11.00
CA ALA A 39 -11.40 -2.54 -9.69
C ALA A 39 -10.48 -1.35 -9.33
N SER A 40 -9.20 -1.44 -9.68
CA SER A 40 -8.24 -0.36 -9.44
C SER A 40 -8.50 0.87 -10.31
N SER A 41 -8.89 0.67 -11.56
CA SER A 41 -9.24 1.74 -12.49
C SER A 41 -10.54 2.44 -12.11
N ALA A 42 -11.56 1.68 -11.69
CA ALA A 42 -12.82 2.25 -11.20
C ALA A 42 -12.59 3.10 -9.94
N GLN A 43 -11.81 2.61 -8.98
CA GLN A 43 -11.45 3.38 -7.80
C GLN A 43 -10.68 4.66 -8.15
N ALA A 44 -9.73 4.59 -9.08
CA ALA A 44 -9.00 5.76 -9.57
C ALA A 44 -9.94 6.80 -10.18
N PHE A 45 -10.89 6.36 -11.01
CA PHE A 45 -11.88 7.23 -11.62
C PHE A 45 -12.72 7.98 -10.58
N PHE A 46 -13.26 7.27 -9.57
CA PHE A 46 -14.05 7.89 -8.51
C PHE A 46 -13.24 8.89 -7.68
N VAL A 47 -12.00 8.54 -7.33
CA VAL A 47 -11.12 9.46 -6.61
C VAL A 47 -10.82 10.68 -7.46
N ALA A 48 -10.49 10.51 -8.74
CA ALA A 48 -10.22 11.62 -9.64
C ALA A 48 -11.41 12.59 -9.72
N LEU A 49 -12.64 12.07 -9.78
CA LEU A 49 -13.86 12.86 -9.76
C LEU A 49 -13.95 13.71 -8.48
N ILE A 50 -13.75 13.11 -7.32
CA ILE A 50 -13.75 13.83 -6.03
C ILE A 50 -12.68 14.93 -6.02
N MET A 51 -11.47 14.64 -6.51
CA MET A 51 -10.37 15.61 -6.56
C MET A 51 -10.67 16.77 -7.49
N HIS A 52 -11.31 16.51 -8.63
CA HIS A 52 -11.77 17.55 -9.53
C HIS A 52 -12.86 18.41 -8.89
N ILE A 53 -13.85 17.82 -8.20
CA ILE A 53 -14.87 18.60 -7.48
C ILE A 53 -14.20 19.54 -6.48
N ILE A 54 -13.29 19.04 -5.65
CA ILE A 54 -12.59 19.85 -4.63
C ILE A 54 -11.78 20.97 -5.31
N ALA A 55 -11.00 20.65 -6.36
CA ALA A 55 -10.17 21.62 -7.06
C ALA A 55 -11.01 22.71 -7.76
N ILE A 56 -12.14 22.35 -8.37
CA ILE A 56 -13.07 23.30 -9.02
C ILE A 56 -13.72 24.20 -7.98
N SER A 57 -14.19 23.64 -6.86
CA SER A 57 -14.74 24.44 -5.75
C SER A 57 -13.72 25.43 -5.21
N LEU A 58 -12.46 25.00 -5.01
CA LEU A 58 -11.38 25.89 -4.58
C LEU A 58 -11.06 26.96 -5.63
N ALA A 59 -10.99 26.61 -6.90
CA ALA A 59 -10.75 27.57 -7.99
C ALA A 59 -11.87 28.62 -8.08
N HIS A 60 -13.12 28.21 -7.85
CA HIS A 60 -14.26 29.12 -7.83
C HIS A 60 -14.19 30.08 -6.63
N VAL A 61 -14.01 29.55 -5.42
CA VAL A 61 -14.03 30.36 -4.19
C VAL A 61 -12.81 31.28 -4.06
N ILE A 62 -11.63 30.83 -4.47
CA ILE A 62 -10.37 31.57 -4.24
C ILE A 62 -10.01 32.46 -5.43
N LEU A 63 -10.19 31.98 -6.65
CA LEU A 63 -9.70 32.66 -7.86
C LEU A 63 -10.84 33.29 -8.67
N ASN A 64 -12.10 33.10 -8.28
CA ASN A 64 -13.30 33.50 -9.04
C ASN A 64 -13.26 33.02 -10.50
N LYS A 65 -12.64 31.87 -10.74
CA LYS A 65 -12.58 31.24 -12.07
C LYS A 65 -13.68 30.22 -12.21
N THR A 66 -14.33 30.22 -13.36
CA THR A 66 -15.38 29.27 -13.73
C THR A 66 -14.93 28.43 -14.92
N ILE A 67 -15.43 27.21 -15.00
CA ILE A 67 -15.17 26.30 -16.12
C ILE A 67 -16.35 26.38 -17.07
N ASP A 68 -16.07 26.59 -18.35
CA ASP A 68 -17.07 26.44 -19.40
C ASP A 68 -17.26 24.95 -19.73
N TYR A 69 -18.25 24.34 -19.09
CA TYR A 69 -18.59 22.93 -19.30
C TYR A 69 -19.04 22.61 -20.72
N LYS A 70 -19.51 23.60 -21.50
CA LYS A 70 -19.89 23.39 -22.90
C LYS A 70 -18.67 23.07 -23.76
N ILE A 71 -17.58 23.80 -23.56
CA ILE A 71 -16.31 23.55 -24.26
C ILE A 71 -15.75 22.18 -23.84
N VAL A 72 -15.78 21.87 -22.54
CA VAL A 72 -15.32 20.56 -22.03
C VAL A 72 -16.12 19.41 -22.65
N PHE A 73 -17.45 19.52 -22.70
CA PHE A 73 -18.29 18.49 -23.31
C PHE A 73 -18.03 18.33 -24.81
N LYS A 74 -17.85 19.43 -25.55
CA LYS A 74 -17.46 19.39 -26.96
C LYS A 74 -16.13 18.68 -27.18
N ILE A 75 -15.13 18.93 -26.33
CA ILE A 75 -13.83 18.23 -26.38
C ILE A 75 -14.00 16.72 -26.12
N LEU A 76 -14.83 16.35 -25.15
CA LEU A 76 -15.09 14.95 -24.78
C LEU A 76 -15.84 14.17 -25.88
N VAL A 77 -16.80 14.81 -26.54
CA VAL A 77 -17.56 14.20 -27.66
C VAL A 77 -16.81 14.36 -29.00
N ASN A 78 -15.65 15.02 -29.00
CA ASN A 78 -14.84 15.31 -30.19
C ASN A 78 -15.65 16.10 -31.25
N ASP A 79 -16.47 17.04 -30.78
CA ASP A 79 -17.20 18.00 -31.60
C ASP A 79 -16.28 19.16 -32.03
N LYS A 80 -16.63 19.83 -33.14
CA LYS A 80 -15.84 20.94 -33.66
C LYS A 80 -16.05 22.18 -32.78
N LEU A 81 -14.94 22.73 -32.27
CA LEU A 81 -14.93 24.01 -31.61
C LEU A 81 -15.08 25.15 -32.64
N ILE A 82 -15.88 26.15 -32.28
CA ILE A 82 -16.06 27.39 -33.05
C ILE A 82 -14.83 28.28 -32.79
N PRO A 83 -14.39 29.18 -33.71
CA PRO A 83 -13.21 30.00 -33.50
C PRO A 83 -13.16 30.75 -32.16
N SER A 84 -14.28 31.30 -31.69
CA SER A 84 -14.37 31.96 -30.37
C SER A 84 -14.12 31.01 -29.18
N GLU A 85 -14.49 29.74 -29.30
CA GLU A 85 -14.23 28.72 -28.28
C GLU A 85 -12.75 28.31 -28.28
N VAL A 86 -12.13 28.25 -29.47
CA VAL A 86 -10.68 28.04 -29.61
C VAL A 86 -9.90 29.18 -28.97
N ASP A 87 -10.28 30.43 -29.24
CA ASP A 87 -9.64 31.62 -28.65
C ASP A 87 -9.77 31.67 -27.13
N SER A 88 -10.90 31.19 -26.60
CA SER A 88 -11.14 31.08 -25.15
C SER A 88 -10.22 30.04 -24.50
N VAL A 89 -10.01 28.89 -25.15
CA VAL A 89 -9.08 27.85 -24.69
C VAL A 89 -7.65 28.32 -24.77
N THR A 90 -7.22 28.91 -25.89
CA THR A 90 -5.84 29.39 -26.10
C THR A 90 -5.47 30.50 -25.10
N SER A 91 -6.38 31.42 -24.82
CA SER A 91 -6.19 32.48 -23.82
C SER A 91 -6.10 31.93 -22.39
N SER A 92 -6.68 30.75 -22.15
CA SER A 92 -6.74 30.12 -20.83
C SER A 92 -5.70 29.03 -20.60
N VAL A 93 -4.80 28.76 -21.56
CA VAL A 93 -3.81 27.65 -21.49
C VAL A 93 -3.02 27.69 -20.19
N ASN A 94 -2.51 28.84 -19.77
CA ASN A 94 -1.75 28.98 -18.53
C ASN A 94 -2.57 28.56 -17.30
N TRP A 95 -3.84 28.98 -17.24
CA TRP A 95 -4.74 28.61 -16.14
C TRP A 95 -5.10 27.13 -16.15
N ILE A 96 -5.30 26.54 -17.33
CA ILE A 96 -5.54 25.10 -17.49
C ILE A 96 -4.32 24.32 -17.00
N SER A 97 -3.11 24.73 -17.38
CA SER A 97 -1.87 24.10 -16.92
C SER A 97 -1.69 24.21 -15.41
N ILE A 98 -1.92 25.39 -14.83
CA ILE A 98 -1.86 25.60 -13.37
C ILE A 98 -2.88 24.70 -12.67
N TYR A 99 -4.09 24.57 -13.20
CA TYR A 99 -5.12 23.70 -12.65
C TYR A 99 -4.70 22.23 -12.63
N PHE A 100 -4.15 21.70 -13.73
CA PHE A 100 -3.67 20.31 -13.78
C PHE A 100 -2.46 20.06 -12.87
N ILE A 101 -1.52 21.01 -12.79
CA ILE A 101 -0.41 20.92 -11.84
C ILE A 101 -0.94 20.90 -10.40
N PHE A 102 -1.87 21.80 -10.09
CA PHE A 102 -2.48 21.89 -8.77
C PHE A 102 -3.21 20.61 -8.37
N ILE A 103 -4.05 20.04 -9.25
CA ILE A 103 -4.78 18.82 -8.92
C ILE A 103 -3.86 17.60 -8.80
N PHE A 104 -2.78 17.52 -9.58
CA PHE A 104 -1.78 16.45 -9.43
C PHE A 104 -1.07 16.54 -8.08
N LEU A 105 -0.65 17.74 -7.67
CA LEU A 105 -0.05 17.97 -6.35
C LEU A 105 -1.06 17.67 -5.23
N LEU A 106 -2.29 18.17 -5.33
CA LEU A 106 -3.35 17.92 -4.37
C LEU A 106 -3.60 16.41 -4.21
N SER A 107 -3.62 15.67 -5.32
CA SER A 107 -3.83 14.21 -5.31
C SER A 107 -2.67 13.45 -4.70
N TYR A 108 -1.45 13.86 -5.03
CA TYR A 108 -0.24 13.29 -4.43
C TYR A 108 -0.19 13.47 -2.91
N PHE A 109 -0.36 14.70 -2.43
CA PHE A 109 -0.25 15.01 -1.01
C PHE A 109 -1.43 14.47 -0.19
N SER A 110 -2.65 14.55 -0.72
CA SER A 110 -3.82 13.96 -0.04
C SER A 110 -3.70 12.44 0.11
N GLY A 111 -3.10 11.74 -0.86
CA GLY A 111 -2.82 10.30 -0.74
C GLY A 111 -1.90 9.99 0.45
N ILE A 112 -0.82 10.76 0.60
CA ILE A 112 0.13 10.64 1.73
C ILE A 112 -0.56 10.96 3.06
N ILE A 113 -1.29 12.08 3.12
CA ILE A 113 -1.97 12.52 4.34
C ILE A 113 -3.02 11.49 4.77
N MET A 114 -3.85 11.00 3.83
CA MET A 114 -4.88 10.00 4.14
C MET A 114 -4.29 8.66 4.55
N GLN A 115 -3.16 8.25 3.96
CA GLN A 115 -2.43 7.07 4.40
C GLN A 115 -1.94 7.23 5.86
N TRP A 116 -1.34 8.38 6.17
CA TRP A 116 -0.88 8.67 7.52
C TRP A 116 -2.02 8.72 8.55
N LEU A 117 -3.13 9.40 8.22
CA LEU A 117 -4.32 9.46 9.07
C LEU A 117 -4.88 8.05 9.33
N ARG A 118 -4.92 7.20 8.31
CA ARG A 118 -5.39 5.82 8.44
C ARG A 118 -4.57 5.03 9.46
N PHE A 119 -3.23 5.09 9.39
CA PHE A 119 -2.37 4.44 10.39
C PHE A 119 -2.51 5.04 11.78
N LYS A 120 -2.69 6.37 11.88
CA LYS A 120 -2.83 7.05 13.17
C LYS A 120 -4.13 6.68 13.88
N PHE A 121 -5.24 6.59 13.16
CA PHE A 121 -6.55 6.33 13.76
C PHE A 121 -6.94 4.85 13.79
N ASN A 122 -6.35 4.04 12.91
CA ASN A 122 -6.68 2.61 12.76
C ASN A 122 -5.39 1.78 12.65
N PRO A 123 -4.59 1.71 13.73
CA PRO A 123 -3.32 1.00 13.70
C PRO A 123 -3.47 -0.52 13.66
N ASN A 124 -4.63 -1.07 14.02
CA ASN A 124 -4.81 -2.50 14.25
C ASN A 124 -5.43 -3.22 13.05
N LYS A 125 -5.07 -4.51 12.87
CA LYS A 125 -5.55 -5.36 11.77
C LYS A 125 -7.08 -5.48 11.74
N GLU A 126 -7.73 -5.58 12.89
CA GLU A 126 -9.19 -5.75 13.00
C GLU A 126 -10.00 -4.49 12.68
N SER A 127 -9.36 -3.33 12.52
CA SER A 127 -10.11 -2.12 12.16
C SER A 127 -10.71 -2.25 10.75
N CYS A 128 -11.92 -1.73 10.57
CA CYS A 128 -12.58 -1.63 9.26
C CYS A 128 -11.73 -0.87 8.23
N TYR A 129 -10.81 -0.02 8.69
CA TYR A 129 -9.88 0.74 7.85
C TYR A 129 -8.44 0.25 8.02
N SER A 130 -8.18 -1.00 8.36
CA SER A 130 -6.82 -1.55 8.32
C SER A 130 -6.37 -1.76 6.87
N PHE A 131 -5.10 -1.53 6.57
CA PHE A 131 -4.57 -1.86 5.24
C PHE A 131 -4.53 -3.38 5.05
N ASN A 132 -4.41 -3.86 3.82
CA ASN A 132 -4.20 -5.29 3.60
C ASN A 132 -2.68 -5.60 3.69
N LEU A 133 -2.14 -5.63 4.91
CA LEU A 133 -0.72 -5.80 5.22
C LEU A 133 -0.52 -6.93 6.25
N PRO A 134 -0.76 -8.20 5.89
CA PRO A 134 -0.75 -9.31 6.84
C PRO A 134 0.57 -9.44 7.58
N TRP A 135 1.72 -9.35 6.91
CA TRP A 135 3.02 -9.50 7.55
C TRP A 135 3.31 -8.35 8.50
N TYR A 136 3.02 -7.11 8.09
CA TYR A 136 3.16 -5.95 8.96
C TYR A 136 2.38 -6.11 10.27
N TYR A 137 1.11 -6.51 10.23
CA TYR A 137 0.32 -6.64 11.46
C TYR A 137 0.72 -7.86 12.31
N GLU A 138 0.98 -9.00 11.67
CA GLU A 138 1.33 -10.23 12.40
C GLU A 138 2.70 -10.11 13.08
N LEU A 139 3.69 -9.56 12.38
CA LEU A 139 5.09 -9.46 12.81
C LEU A 139 5.38 -8.23 13.68
N ASN A 140 4.51 -7.20 13.68
CA ASN A 140 4.57 -6.13 14.69
C ASN A 140 3.63 -6.37 15.88
N GLY A 141 2.81 -7.43 15.85
CA GLY A 141 1.90 -7.77 16.94
C GLY A 141 0.68 -6.84 17.06
N ILE A 142 0.36 -6.08 16.01
CA ILE A 142 -0.72 -5.07 16.02
C ILE A 142 -2.01 -5.66 15.43
N VAL A 143 -2.56 -6.68 16.09
CA VAL A 143 -3.68 -7.48 15.55
C VAL A 143 -5.02 -6.98 16.05
N GLU A 144 -5.26 -7.07 17.35
CA GLU A 144 -6.52 -6.75 17.99
C GLU A 144 -6.50 -5.35 18.61
N LYS A 145 -7.68 -4.73 18.78
CA LYS A 145 -7.77 -3.34 19.24
C LYS A 145 -7.40 -3.14 20.71
N ASP A 146 -7.80 -4.07 21.55
CA ASP A 146 -7.67 -3.97 23.00
C ASP A 146 -6.59 -4.90 23.57
N SER A 147 -5.86 -5.59 22.69
CA SER A 147 -4.73 -6.42 23.10
C SER A 147 -3.50 -5.54 23.37
N PRO A 148 -2.76 -5.81 24.46
CA PRO A 148 -1.48 -5.15 24.68
C PRO A 148 -0.52 -5.44 23.51
N ILE A 149 0.40 -4.52 23.25
CA ILE A 149 1.49 -4.77 22.29
C ILE A 149 2.43 -5.81 22.94
N PRO A 150 2.78 -6.91 22.26
CA PRO A 150 3.66 -7.91 22.84
C PRO A 150 5.07 -7.34 23.04
N ASP A 151 5.70 -7.67 24.16
CA ASP A 151 7.08 -7.26 24.44
C ASP A 151 8.05 -7.94 23.47
N MET A 152 7.73 -9.17 23.07
CA MET A 152 8.54 -9.97 22.15
C MET A 152 7.66 -10.85 21.26
N ILE A 153 8.13 -11.07 20.03
CA ILE A 153 7.50 -12.00 19.09
C ILE A 153 8.47 -13.15 18.85
N LYS A 154 8.10 -14.35 19.27
CA LYS A 154 8.87 -15.57 19.00
C LYS A 154 8.39 -16.20 17.71
N ILE A 155 9.30 -16.38 16.76
CA ILE A 155 9.01 -17.04 15.48
C ILE A 155 9.66 -18.42 15.48
N THR A 156 8.95 -19.38 14.91
CA THR A 156 9.50 -20.70 14.57
C THR A 156 9.36 -20.94 13.07
N CYS A 157 10.51 -21.08 12.40
CA CYS A 157 10.59 -21.36 10.98
C CYS A 157 10.96 -22.83 10.76
N MET A 158 10.22 -23.49 9.87
CA MET A 158 10.54 -24.85 9.41
C MET A 158 11.33 -24.79 8.11
N LEU A 159 12.54 -25.35 8.11
CA LEU A 159 13.44 -25.38 6.95
C LEU A 159 13.89 -26.80 6.66
N ASP A 160 14.07 -27.10 5.38
CA ASP A 160 14.66 -28.35 4.93
C ASP A 160 16.11 -28.11 4.51
N SER A 161 17.02 -28.90 5.06
CA SER A 161 18.44 -28.89 4.72
C SER A 161 18.96 -30.32 4.66
N ASN A 162 19.56 -30.69 3.52
CA ASN A 162 20.22 -31.99 3.32
C ASN A 162 19.33 -33.19 3.73
N ASN A 163 18.09 -33.25 3.24
CA ASN A 163 17.07 -34.27 3.55
C ASN A 163 16.67 -34.36 5.03
N LYS A 164 16.88 -33.30 5.80
CA LYS A 164 16.46 -33.19 7.19
C LYS A 164 15.65 -31.91 7.39
N THR A 165 14.55 -32.01 8.11
CA THR A 165 13.76 -30.85 8.49
C THR A 165 14.24 -30.33 9.85
N TYR A 166 14.46 -29.03 9.93
CA TYR A 166 14.87 -28.33 11.14
C TYR A 166 13.85 -27.25 11.48
N LEU A 167 13.56 -27.11 12.77
CA LEU A 167 12.87 -25.97 13.35
C LEU A 167 13.91 -25.00 13.90
N TYR A 168 13.84 -23.77 13.44
CA TYR A 168 14.61 -22.65 13.95
C TYR A 168 13.66 -21.75 14.73
N SER A 169 13.84 -21.67 16.04
CA SER A 169 13.00 -20.87 16.93
C SER A 169 13.82 -19.76 17.56
N GLY A 170 13.34 -18.52 17.51
CA GLY A 170 14.05 -17.38 18.07
C GLY A 170 13.14 -16.16 18.26
N ILE A 171 13.70 -15.08 18.80
CA ILE A 171 13.01 -13.79 18.95
C ILE A 171 13.14 -13.05 17.62
N LEU A 172 12.03 -12.57 17.06
CA LEU A 172 12.03 -11.72 15.88
C LEU A 172 12.67 -10.37 16.24
N GLU A 173 13.72 -10.02 15.50
CA GLU A 173 14.31 -8.68 15.59
C GLU A 173 13.86 -7.78 14.45
N ASP A 174 13.79 -8.31 13.23
CA ASP A 174 13.50 -7.52 12.04
C ASP A 174 12.96 -8.40 10.91
N PHE A 175 12.29 -7.79 9.93
CA PHE A 175 11.82 -8.46 8.72
C PHE A 175 11.89 -7.50 7.53
N TYR A 176 12.17 -8.06 6.36
CA TYR A 176 12.27 -7.28 5.13
C TYR A 176 11.23 -7.76 4.14
N LEU A 177 10.68 -6.81 3.39
CA LEU A 177 9.78 -7.06 2.29
C LEU A 177 10.52 -6.79 0.98
N ASN A 178 10.22 -7.60 -0.03
CA ASN A 178 10.64 -7.36 -1.40
C ASN A 178 9.95 -6.11 -1.98
N PRO A 179 10.46 -5.53 -3.09
CA PRO A 179 9.80 -4.41 -3.77
C PRO A 179 8.38 -4.70 -4.22
N ASP A 180 8.05 -5.98 -4.45
CA ASP A 180 6.70 -6.41 -4.79
C ASP A 180 5.77 -6.45 -3.56
N GLY A 181 6.33 -6.39 -2.35
CA GLY A 181 5.64 -6.45 -1.07
C GLY A 181 5.60 -7.86 -0.43
N SER A 182 6.17 -8.88 -1.06
CA SER A 182 6.24 -10.21 -0.45
C SER A 182 7.25 -10.24 0.70
N LEU A 183 7.07 -11.13 1.68
CA LEU A 183 8.07 -11.32 2.73
C LEU A 183 9.38 -11.83 2.08
N ASP A 184 10.48 -11.12 2.28
CA ASP A 184 11.81 -11.47 1.73
C ASP A 184 12.58 -12.32 2.72
N ARG A 185 12.77 -11.81 3.94
CA ARG A 185 13.52 -12.49 5.00
C ARG A 185 13.07 -12.07 6.39
N VAL A 186 13.29 -12.95 7.35
CA VAL A 186 13.14 -12.68 8.78
C VAL A 186 14.49 -12.77 9.46
N VAL A 187 14.72 -11.90 10.44
CA VAL A 187 15.91 -11.86 11.27
C VAL A 187 15.51 -12.26 12.68
N ILE A 188 16.08 -13.36 13.15
CA ILE A 188 15.80 -13.89 14.48
C ILE A 188 17.08 -13.96 15.32
N SER A 189 16.98 -13.65 16.61
CA SER A 189 18.05 -13.83 17.60
C SER A 189 17.71 -14.87 18.64
N ASN A 190 18.68 -15.24 19.47
CA ASN A 190 18.58 -16.32 20.46
C ASN A 190 18.05 -17.62 19.85
N VAL A 191 18.68 -18.04 18.75
CA VAL A 191 18.14 -19.09 17.90
C VAL A 191 18.44 -20.48 18.46
N GLU A 192 17.36 -21.20 18.73
CA GLU A 192 17.36 -22.62 19.00
C GLU A 192 17.13 -23.39 17.71
N ARG A 193 18.03 -24.31 17.38
CA ARG A 193 17.83 -25.26 16.28
C ARG A 193 17.41 -26.61 16.84
N ARG A 194 16.32 -27.16 16.31
CA ARG A 194 15.82 -28.50 16.62
C ARG A 194 15.59 -29.29 15.33
N MET A 195 16.04 -30.54 15.28
CA MET A 195 15.73 -31.42 14.16
C MET A 195 14.33 -32.03 14.36
N LEU A 196 13.48 -32.00 13.33
CA LEU A 196 12.22 -32.72 13.31
C LEU A 196 12.55 -34.20 13.05
N LYS A 197 12.52 -35.02 14.11
CA LYS A 197 12.55 -36.49 14.01
C LYS A 197 11.29 -37.03 14.67
N ASP A 198 10.79 -38.16 14.18
CA ASP A 198 9.60 -38.85 14.71
C ASP A 198 9.75 -39.37 16.16
N ASN A 199 10.89 -39.15 16.82
CA ASN A 199 11.15 -39.66 18.17
C ASN A 199 11.13 -38.55 19.22
N ILE A 200 10.23 -38.75 20.18
CA ILE A 200 9.78 -37.95 21.35
C ILE A 200 10.90 -37.47 22.30
N ASN A 201 12.19 -37.70 21.99
CA ASN A 201 13.30 -37.23 22.80
C ASN A 201 13.61 -35.75 22.53
N LEU A 202 12.86 -34.90 23.22
CA LEU A 202 12.86 -33.42 23.25
C LEU A 202 14.21 -32.72 23.58
N LYS A 203 15.34 -33.42 23.67
CA LYS A 203 16.54 -32.92 24.38
C LYS A 203 17.71 -32.39 23.53
N LEU A 204 17.69 -32.51 22.20
CA LEU A 204 18.78 -31.98 21.36
C LEU A 204 18.38 -30.65 20.72
N THR A 205 18.16 -29.64 21.55
CA THR A 205 18.21 -28.24 21.14
C THR A 205 19.66 -27.80 21.13
N SER A 206 20.22 -27.57 19.94
CA SER A 206 21.52 -26.91 19.83
C SER A 206 21.27 -25.41 19.73
N ASN A 207 21.73 -24.65 20.72
CA ASN A 207 21.85 -23.20 20.56
C ASN A 207 22.88 -22.94 19.47
N LEU A 208 22.52 -22.09 18.52
CA LEU A 208 23.48 -21.58 17.56
C LEU A 208 24.25 -20.45 18.27
N ASN A 209 25.57 -20.54 18.32
CA ASN A 209 26.44 -19.44 18.76
C ASN A 209 26.49 -18.35 17.68
N SER A 210 25.33 -17.82 17.32
CA SER A 210 25.16 -16.73 16.38
C SER A 210 24.24 -15.70 17.00
N ASP A 211 24.69 -14.44 17.02
CA ASP A 211 23.89 -13.34 17.57
C ASP A 211 22.57 -13.17 16.80
N LYS A 212 22.62 -13.36 15.47
CA LYS A 212 21.47 -13.27 14.57
C LYS A 212 21.51 -14.36 13.51
N LEU A 213 20.34 -14.87 13.15
CA LEU A 213 20.12 -15.73 11.99
C LEU A 213 19.16 -15.04 11.03
N ILE A 214 19.58 -14.92 9.78
CA ILE A 214 18.76 -14.38 8.69
C ILE A 214 18.22 -15.58 7.91
N ILE A 215 16.90 -15.67 7.80
CA ILE A 215 16.21 -16.75 7.08
C ILE A 215 15.42 -16.15 5.93
N LYS A 216 15.72 -16.60 4.70
CA LYS A 216 14.95 -16.20 3.51
C LYS A 216 13.58 -16.85 3.52
N TYR A 217 12.54 -16.08 3.21
CA TYR A 217 11.16 -16.55 3.18
C TYR A 217 10.95 -17.70 2.18
N CYS A 218 11.65 -17.69 1.04
CA CYS A 218 11.56 -18.76 0.05
C CYS A 218 12.08 -20.12 0.55
N GLU A 219 12.87 -20.15 1.62
CA GLU A 219 13.38 -21.37 2.24
C GLU A 219 12.49 -21.86 3.39
N ILE A 220 11.56 -21.02 3.87
CA ILE A 220 10.65 -21.32 4.96
C ILE A 220 9.47 -22.11 4.40
N LYS A 221 9.29 -23.34 4.88
CA LYS A 221 8.11 -24.15 4.55
C LYS A 221 6.88 -23.75 5.34
N ASN A 222 7.05 -23.50 6.63
CA ASN A 222 6.00 -23.08 7.55
C ASN A 222 6.57 -22.10 8.56
N ILE A 223 5.75 -21.10 8.93
CA ILE A 223 6.06 -20.11 9.96
C ILE A 223 5.01 -20.17 11.06
N ALA A 224 5.45 -20.28 12.30
CA ALA A 224 4.59 -20.17 13.48
C ALA A 224 5.00 -18.92 14.27
N ILE A 225 4.01 -18.12 14.66
CA ILE A 225 4.21 -16.85 15.36
C ILE A 225 3.60 -16.98 16.76
N LYS A 226 4.40 -16.73 17.79
CA LYS A 226 3.96 -16.69 19.19
C LYS A 226 4.26 -15.32 19.77
N ARG A 227 3.23 -14.67 20.29
CA ARG A 227 3.33 -13.39 21.01
C ARG A 227 3.64 -13.66 22.47
N ILE A 228 4.60 -12.93 23.03
CA ILE A 228 5.02 -13.06 24.43
C ILE A 228 4.73 -11.73 25.13
N PHE A 229 4.00 -11.82 26.24
CA PHE A 229 3.69 -10.72 27.14
C PHE A 229 4.40 -10.98 28.46
N ILE A 230 5.30 -10.08 28.83
CA ILE A 230 5.98 -10.08 30.11
C ILE A 230 5.10 -9.25 31.04
N SER A 231 4.27 -9.95 31.82
CA SER A 231 3.57 -9.32 32.94
C SER A 231 4.62 -8.84 33.94
N ASN A 232 4.84 -7.53 33.97
CA ASN A 232 5.50 -6.90 35.11
C ASN A 232 4.51 -6.96 36.28
N ASN A 233 4.73 -7.91 37.19
CA ASN A 233 4.20 -7.84 38.55
C ASN A 233 5.00 -6.82 39.36
#